data_AF-F0M5Z0-F1
#
_entry.id   AF-F0M5Z0-F1
#
_cell.length_a   1.000
_cell.length_b   1.000
_cell.length_c   1.000
_cell.angle_alpha   90.00
_cell.angle_beta   90.00
_cell.angle_gamma   90.00
#
_symmetry.space_group_name_H-M   'P 1'
#
loop_
_entity.id
_entity.type
_entity.pdbx_description
1 polymer ?
#
loop_
_entity_poly.entity_id
_entity_poly.type
_entity_poly.pdbx_seq_one_letter_code
_entity_poly.pdbx_strand_id
1 'polypeptide(L)'
;MVSGARSGAAGPDDSLGRRLEESILELLAARAATSTICPSEAARAVGGEDWRDAMGPAREAARRLVTAGEVEITQGGSVVDPATARGPIRIRRARRGTEPAGRPTPFSLLLGEDPAAGT
;
A
#
# COMPACT_ATOMS: atom_id res chain seq x y z
N MET A 1 35.95 -15.02 16.63
CA MET A 1 35.58 -13.73 17.25
C MET A 1 34.30 -13.26 16.58
N VAL A 2 33.27 -13.03 17.38
CA VAL A 2 31.87 -12.86 17.00
C VAL A 2 31.59 -11.53 16.29
N SER A 3 30.68 -11.59 15.32
CA SER A 3 29.73 -10.58 14.80
C SER A 3 30.14 -9.13 14.55
N GLY A 4 29.75 -8.67 13.36
CA GLY A 4 29.57 -7.25 13.05
C GLY A 4 28.58 -7.03 11.91
N ALA A 5 27.48 -7.79 11.84
CA ALA A 5 26.35 -7.40 11.01
C ALA A 5 25.76 -6.13 11.63
N ARG A 6 25.99 -4.98 10.98
CA ARG A 6 25.29 -3.75 11.30
C ARG A 6 23.83 -3.96 10.95
N SER A 7 23.06 -4.48 11.90
CA SER A 7 21.61 -4.27 11.95
C SER A 7 21.44 -2.76 12.08
N GLY A 8 21.20 -2.11 10.94
CA GLY A 8 20.83 -0.70 10.91
C GLY A 8 19.65 -0.53 11.84
N ALA A 9 19.84 0.27 12.90
CA ALA A 9 18.79 0.60 13.83
C ALA A 9 17.69 1.32 13.03
N ALA A 10 16.65 0.55 12.70
CA ALA A 10 15.35 1.05 12.35
C ALA A 10 15.01 2.15 13.35
N GLY A 11 14.94 3.40 12.88
CA GLY A 11 14.53 4.51 13.72
C GLY A 11 13.16 4.22 14.34
N PRO A 12 12.76 4.94 15.40
CA PRO A 12 11.45 4.76 16.03
C PRO A 12 10.30 4.80 15.00
N ASP A 13 10.43 5.58 13.93
CA ASP A 13 9.48 5.67 12.82
C ASP A 13 9.34 4.37 12.00
N ASP A 14 10.40 3.57 11.89
CA ASP A 14 10.37 2.29 11.17
C ASP A 14 9.68 1.20 12.00
N SER A 15 9.80 1.26 13.34
CA SER A 15 9.03 0.38 14.24
C SER A 15 7.53 0.71 14.22
N LEU A 16 7.17 2.00 14.18
CA LEU A 16 5.78 2.44 14.08
C LEU A 16 5.18 2.04 12.73
N GLY A 17 5.93 2.25 11.64
CA GLY A 17 5.54 1.84 10.30
C GLY A 17 5.22 0.35 10.22
N ARG A 18 6.10 -0.52 10.74
CA ARG A 18 5.85 -1.97 10.76
C ARG A 18 4.63 -2.37 11.58
N ARG A 19 4.44 -1.78 12.77
CA ARG A 19 3.24 -2.03 13.59
C ARG A 19 1.95 -1.61 12.88
N LEU A 20 2.00 -0.53 12.09
CA LEU A 20 0.87 -0.08 11.28
C LEU A 20 0.61 -1.02 10.10
N GLU A 21 1.65 -1.54 9.45
CA GLU A 21 1.53 -2.55 8.40
C GLU A 21 0.86 -3.83 8.94
N GLU A 22 1.34 -4.35 10.07
CA GLU A 22 0.77 -5.49 10.79
C GLU A 22 -0.70 -5.23 11.14
N SER A 23 -1.00 -4.08 11.75
CA SER A 23 -2.37 -3.71 12.14
C SER A 23 -3.32 -3.60 10.94
N ILE A 24 -2.86 -3.08 9.80
CA ILE A 24 -3.65 -3.05 8.56
C ILE A 24 -4.02 -4.46 8.12
N LEU A 25 -3.06 -5.38 8.11
CA LEU A 25 -3.27 -6.77 7.69
C LEU A 25 -4.19 -7.51 8.65
N GLU A 26 -4.00 -7.34 9.96
CA GLU A 26 -4.85 -7.95 11.00
C GLU A 26 -6.31 -7.46 10.91
N LEU A 27 -6.52 -6.15 10.79
CA LEU A 27 -7.86 -5.57 10.64
C LEU A 27 -8.57 -6.07 9.38
N LEU A 28 -7.84 -6.25 8.28
CA LEU A 28 -8.37 -6.83 7.05
C LEU A 28 -8.64 -8.33 7.17
N ALA A 29 -7.80 -9.07 7.89
CA ALA A 29 -7.96 -10.51 8.13
C ALA A 29 -9.17 -10.82 9.04
N ALA A 30 -9.45 -9.93 10.00
CA ALA A 30 -10.60 -10.06 10.90
C ALA A 30 -11.96 -9.74 10.24
N ARG A 31 -11.96 -9.27 8.98
CA ARG A 31 -13.18 -8.89 8.24
C ARG A 31 -13.46 -9.84 7.07
N ALA A 32 -14.66 -9.73 6.51
CA ALA A 32 -15.02 -10.44 5.29
C ALA A 32 -14.06 -10.06 4.14
N ALA A 33 -13.81 -10.98 3.22
CA ALA A 33 -12.81 -10.82 2.15
C ALA A 33 -13.08 -9.62 1.21
N THR A 34 -14.30 -9.11 1.16
CA THR A 34 -14.71 -7.94 0.36
C THR A 34 -14.73 -6.64 1.16
N SER A 35 -14.54 -6.71 2.48
CA SER A 35 -14.55 -5.54 3.35
C SER A 35 -13.32 -4.66 3.13
N THR A 36 -13.45 -3.43 3.58
CA THR A 36 -12.39 -2.43 3.53
C THR A 36 -12.16 -1.84 4.92
N ILE A 37 -11.00 -1.23 5.11
CA ILE A 37 -10.68 -0.38 6.28
C ILE A 37 -10.29 1.02 5.79
N CYS A 38 -10.12 2.00 6.67
CA CYS A 38 -9.43 3.25 6.36
C CYS A 38 -8.13 3.40 7.20
N PRO A 39 -7.19 4.27 6.79
CA PRO A 39 -5.92 4.47 7.51
C PRO A 39 -6.12 4.85 8.98
N SER A 40 -7.18 5.58 9.30
CA SER A 40 -7.47 6.00 10.68
C SER A 40 -7.86 4.85 11.61
N GLU A 41 -8.28 3.69 11.08
CA GLU A 41 -8.57 2.51 11.90
C GLU A 41 -7.27 1.89 12.41
N ALA A 42 -6.28 1.70 11.53
CA ALA A 42 -4.94 1.25 11.91
C ALA A 42 -4.23 2.26 12.82
N ALA A 43 -4.33 3.55 12.50
CA ALA A 43 -3.75 4.61 13.33
C ALA A 43 -4.32 4.61 14.75
N ARG A 44 -5.63 4.39 14.93
CA ARG A 44 -6.25 4.27 16.26
C ARG A 44 -5.82 3.01 17.00
N ALA A 45 -5.69 1.90 16.30
CA ALA A 45 -5.25 0.64 16.90
C ALA A 45 -3.81 0.72 17.43
N VAL A 46 -2.91 1.44 16.73
CA VAL A 46 -1.48 1.50 17.08
C VAL A 46 -1.13 2.74 17.91
N GLY A 47 -1.72 3.89 17.61
CA GLY A 47 -1.37 5.21 18.16
C GLY A 47 -2.19 5.66 19.36
N GLY A 48 -3.24 4.94 19.76
CA GLY A 48 -4.00 5.25 20.97
C GLY A 48 -4.57 6.67 20.98
N GLU A 49 -4.24 7.46 22.02
CA GLU A 49 -4.70 8.85 22.18
C GLU A 49 -4.09 9.79 21.12
N ASP A 50 -2.86 9.51 20.67
CA ASP A 50 -2.10 10.28 19.69
C ASP A 50 -2.25 9.72 18.26
N TRP A 51 -3.34 9.00 17.98
CA TRP A 51 -3.57 8.38 16.67
C TRP A 51 -3.54 9.37 15.49
N ARG A 52 -3.75 10.67 15.76
CA ARG A 52 -3.71 11.72 14.74
C ARG A 52 -2.31 11.88 14.17
N ASP A 53 -1.26 11.77 14.99
CA ASP A 53 0.13 11.83 14.54
C ASP A 53 0.52 10.57 13.76
N ALA A 54 -0.11 9.44 14.05
CA ALA A 54 0.06 8.19 13.31
C ALA A 54 -0.64 8.17 11.94
N MET A 55 -1.43 9.19 11.57
CA MET A 55 -2.14 9.22 10.27
C MET A 55 -1.21 9.28 9.06
N GLY A 56 -0.13 10.08 9.13
CA GLY A 56 0.89 10.15 8.10
C GLY A 56 1.59 8.80 7.92
N PRO A 57 2.18 8.25 9.00
CA PRO A 57 2.77 6.91 9.00
C PRO A 57 1.80 5.81 8.53
N ALA A 58 0.52 5.87 8.87
CA ALA A 58 -0.46 4.86 8.44
C ALA A 58 -0.70 4.89 6.92
N ARG A 59 -0.67 6.07 6.30
CA ARG A 59 -0.73 6.19 4.84
C ARG A 59 0.52 5.61 4.17
N GLU A 60 1.70 5.87 4.74
CA GLU A 60 2.97 5.33 4.23
C GLU A 60 3.05 3.81 4.39
N ALA A 61 2.62 3.25 5.51
CA ALA A 61 2.48 1.82 5.72
C ALA A 61 1.56 1.17 4.67
N ALA A 62 0.40 1.78 4.42
CA ALA A 62 -0.53 1.30 3.39
C ALA A 62 0.09 1.34 1.98
N ARG A 63 0.89 2.38 1.65
CA ARG A 63 1.64 2.47 0.39
C ARG A 63 2.62 1.32 0.24
N ARG A 64 3.40 1.01 1.28
CA ARG A 64 4.36 -0.11 1.27
C ARG A 64 3.66 -1.45 1.04
N LEU A 65 2.50 -1.67 1.65
CA LEU A 65 1.71 -2.88 1.44
C LEU A 65 1.13 -2.97 0.02
N VAL A 66 0.79 -1.84 -0.61
CA VAL A 66 0.43 -1.81 -2.04
C VAL A 66 1.63 -2.19 -2.90
N THR A 67 2.81 -1.65 -2.63
CA THR A 67 4.05 -2.01 -3.34
C THR A 67 4.40 -3.49 -3.17
N ALA A 68 4.13 -4.07 -1.99
CA ALA A 68 4.29 -5.50 -1.73
C ALA A 68 3.22 -6.38 -2.39
N GLY A 69 2.14 -5.80 -2.92
CA GLY A 69 1.03 -6.53 -3.53
C GLY A 69 0.07 -7.19 -2.54
N GLU A 70 0.12 -6.81 -1.26
CA GLU A 70 -0.73 -7.39 -0.20
C GLU A 70 -2.12 -6.73 -0.15
N VAL A 71 -2.18 -5.44 -0.49
CA VAL A 71 -3.41 -4.63 -0.43
C VAL A 71 -3.60 -3.78 -1.67
N GLU A 72 -4.84 -3.35 -1.90
CA GLU A 72 -5.20 -2.31 -2.87
C GLU A 72 -5.79 -1.11 -2.11
N ILE A 73 -5.52 0.09 -2.61
CA ILE A 73 -6.13 1.32 -2.11
C ILE A 73 -7.19 1.78 -3.10
N THR A 74 -8.38 2.11 -2.60
CA THR A 74 -9.51 2.57 -3.39
C THR A 74 -10.06 3.90 -2.90
N GLN A 75 -10.62 4.68 -3.83
CA GLN A 75 -11.34 5.90 -3.55
C GLN A 75 -12.57 5.95 -4.46
N GLY A 76 -13.76 6.16 -3.88
CA GLY A 76 -15.02 6.07 -4.64
C GLY A 76 -15.29 4.70 -5.26
N GLY A 77 -14.67 3.63 -4.74
CA GLY A 77 -14.80 2.26 -5.26
C GLY A 77 -13.75 1.86 -6.31
N SER A 78 -13.03 2.81 -6.89
CA SER A 78 -11.98 2.57 -7.89
C SER A 78 -10.61 2.44 -7.25
N VAL A 79 -9.76 1.55 -7.77
CA VAL A 79 -8.34 1.46 -7.36
C VAL A 79 -7.63 2.73 -7.77
N VAL A 80 -6.87 3.32 -6.84
CA VAL A 80 -6.13 4.56 -7.05
C VAL A 80 -4.68 4.39 -6.63
N ASP A 81 -3.80 5.18 -7.24
CA ASP A 81 -2.42 5.29 -6.79
C ASP A 81 -2.38 5.99 -5.43
N PRO A 82 -1.84 5.33 -4.38
CA PRO A 82 -1.81 5.92 -3.06
C PRO A 82 -0.81 7.07 -2.93
N ALA A 83 0.15 7.23 -3.85
CA ALA A 83 1.08 8.35 -3.86
C ALA A 83 0.37 9.69 -4.16
N THR A 84 -0.64 9.65 -5.02
CA THR A 84 -1.36 10.82 -5.53
C THR A 84 -2.77 10.99 -4.93
N ALA A 85 -3.35 9.93 -4.37
CA ALA A 85 -4.68 9.97 -3.77
C ALA A 85 -4.79 10.99 -2.62
N ARG A 86 -5.74 11.93 -2.77
CA ARG A 86 -6.03 12.97 -1.78
C ARG A 86 -7.40 12.74 -1.15
N GLY A 87 -7.47 12.95 0.16
CA GLY A 87 -8.72 12.80 0.92
C GLY A 87 -8.95 11.39 1.45
N PRO A 88 -10.22 11.01 1.70
CA PRO A 88 -10.59 9.71 2.25
C PRO A 88 -10.30 8.57 1.28
N ILE A 89 -9.52 7.59 1.76
CA ILE A 89 -9.18 6.38 1.04
C ILE A 89 -9.62 5.15 1.83
N ARG A 90 -9.86 4.05 1.11
CA ARG A 90 -10.18 2.73 1.66
C ARG A 90 -9.08 1.76 1.28
N ILE A 91 -8.74 0.85 2.18
CA ILE A 91 -7.74 -0.21 1.97
C ILE A 91 -8.51 -1.53 1.94
N ARG A 92 -8.20 -2.39 0.98
CA ARG A 92 -8.76 -3.74 0.87
C ARG A 92 -7.67 -4.75 0.55
N ARG A 93 -7.92 -6.03 0.80
CA ARG A 93 -6.99 -7.10 0.42
C ARG A 93 -6.84 -7.15 -1.09
N ALA A 94 -5.62 -7.34 -1.58
CA ALA A 94 -5.39 -7.51 -3.00
C ALA A 94 -6.12 -8.77 -3.49
N ARG A 95 -6.89 -8.64 -4.57
CA ARG A 95 -7.47 -9.81 -5.23
C ARG A 95 -6.34 -10.50 -5.98
N ARG A 96 -6.13 -11.80 -5.72
CA ARG A 96 -5.14 -12.61 -6.43
C ARG A 96 -5.46 -12.53 -7.94
N GLY A 97 -4.69 -11.71 -8.68
CA GLY A 97 -4.95 -11.38 -10.09
C GLY A 97 -4.90 -9.88 -10.44
N THR A 98 -4.90 -8.95 -9.48
CA THR A 98 -4.67 -7.53 -9.77
C THR A 98 -3.17 -7.30 -9.97
N GLU A 99 -2.75 -7.08 -11.21
CA GLU A 99 -1.48 -6.44 -11.50
C GLU A 99 -1.45 -5.04 -10.83
N PRO A 100 -0.35 -4.63 -10.19
CA PRO A 100 -0.30 -3.35 -9.49
C PRO A 100 -0.66 -2.22 -10.44
N ALA A 101 -1.67 -1.42 -10.07
CA ALA A 101 -2.11 -0.26 -10.83
C ALA A 101 -0.95 0.75 -10.96
N GLY A 102 -0.18 0.64 -12.05
CA GLY A 102 0.99 1.48 -12.29
C GLY A 102 2.14 0.83 -13.07
N ARG A 103 2.13 -0.48 -13.32
CA ARG A 103 3.11 -1.09 -14.24
C ARG A 103 2.53 -1.09 -15.67
N PRO A 104 3.20 -0.53 -16.70
CA PRO A 104 2.80 -0.81 -18.08
C PRO A 104 2.88 -2.32 -18.28
N THR A 105 1.80 -2.93 -18.76
CA THR A 105 1.74 -4.36 -19.01
C THR A 105 2.83 -4.74 -20.02
N PRO A 106 3.50 -5.90 -19.87
CA PRO A 106 4.55 -6.33 -20.80
C PRO A 106 4.05 -6.61 -22.23
N PHE A 107 2.74 -6.50 -22.51
CA PHE A 107 2.15 -6.76 -23.82
C PHE A 107 2.14 -5.54 -24.77
N SER A 108 2.47 -4.33 -24.30
CA SER A 108 2.47 -3.13 -25.16
C SER A 108 3.76 -2.91 -25.97
N LEU A 109 4.68 -3.90 -26.00
CA LEU A 109 5.91 -3.88 -26.80
C LEU A 109 5.91 -4.90 -27.97
N LEU A 110 4.77 -5.51 -28.31
CA LEU A 110 4.69 -6.51 -29.40
C LEU A 110 3.68 -6.17 -30.51
N LEU A 111 3.54 -4.91 -30.86
CA LEU A 111 3.20 -4.50 -32.22
C LEU A 111 4.03 -3.26 -32.54
N GLY A 112 5.16 -3.48 -33.23
CA GLY A 112 5.70 -2.45 -34.09
C GLY A 112 4.72 -2.29 -35.24
N GLU A 113 4.01 -1.17 -35.28
CA GLU A 113 3.32 -0.72 -36.48
C GLU A 113 4.17 0.36 -37.16
N ASP A 114 4.47 0.06 -38.41
CA ASP A 114 5.22 0.82 -39.39
C ASP A 114 4.91 2.33 -39.42
N PRO A 115 5.93 3.19 -39.57
CA PRO A 115 5.69 4.60 -39.86
C PRO A 115 5.19 4.74 -41.31
N ALA A 116 3.92 5.16 -41.42
CA ALA A 116 3.42 6.08 -42.43
C ALA A 116 3.92 5.84 -43.88
N ALA A 117 3.26 4.94 -44.61
CA ALA A 117 3.12 5.05 -46.06
C ALA A 117 1.76 5.70 -46.36
N GLY A 118 1.77 6.87 -47.02
CA GLY A 118 0.53 7.58 -47.34
C GLY A 118 0.73 8.94 -48.03
N THR A 119 1.47 8.97 -49.13
CA THR A 119 1.25 9.87 -50.29
C THR A 119 1.65 9.08 -51.53
#